data_AF-A0A1E9VWJ3-F1
#
_entry.id   AF-A0A1E9VWJ3-F1
#
_cell.length_a   1.000
_cell.length_b   1.000
_cell.length_c   1.000
_cell.angle_alpha   90.00
_cell.angle_beta   90.00
_cell.angle_gamma   90.00
#
_symmetry.space_group_name_H-M   'P 1'
#
loop_
_entity.id
_entity.type
_entity.pdbx_description
1 polymer ?
#
loop_
_entity_poly.entity_id
_entity_poly.type
_entity_poly.pdbx_seq_one_letter_code
_entity_poly.pdbx_strand_id
1 'polypeptide(L)'
;MRAIFSSISVVGLFFLLAGCGSADSNTGSVDSIDAGQTVKTSSTKTERQSIFVGTIESITQVEAEEETLQLKLVDVMAKEDPANMGTSFSNDGVILNATAEKISVDINELKIGDKVQFTLVEMPIMTMSIPPQVPGDSIIDVSLNK
;
A
#
# COMPACT_ATOMS: atom_id res chain seq x y z
N MET A 1 -29.88 -46.73 6.32
CA MET A 1 -30.18 -46.60 7.77
C MET A 1 -30.16 -45.13 8.14
N ARG A 2 -31.23 -44.66 8.77
CA ARG A 2 -31.38 -43.28 9.27
C ARG A 2 -30.69 -43.21 10.63
N ALA A 3 -29.92 -42.18 10.89
CA ALA A 3 -29.56 -41.79 12.25
C ALA A 3 -30.03 -40.34 12.45
N ILE A 4 -30.70 -40.14 13.58
CA ILE A 4 -31.46 -38.96 13.98
C ILE A 4 -30.80 -38.51 15.28
N PHE A 5 -30.41 -37.24 15.39
CA PHE A 5 -30.09 -36.54 16.64
C PHE A 5 -30.56 -35.09 16.37
N SER A 6 -31.70 -34.56 16.83
CA SER A 6 -32.35 -34.46 18.15
C SER A 6 -31.59 -33.62 19.18
N SER A 7 -32.18 -32.44 19.46
CA SER A 7 -32.18 -31.68 20.73
C SER A 7 -30.88 -30.94 21.12
N ILE A 8 -30.85 -29.78 21.80
CA ILE A 8 -31.75 -28.66 22.16
C ILE A 8 -30.86 -27.69 23.00
N SER A 9 -31.34 -26.47 23.28
CA SER A 9 -30.87 -25.49 24.29
C SER A 9 -29.93 -24.35 23.86
N VAL A 10 -30.58 -23.26 23.42
CA VAL A 10 -30.60 -21.92 24.05
C VAL A 10 -29.65 -21.72 25.24
N VAL A 11 -28.76 -20.71 25.18
CA VAL A 11 -28.64 -19.62 26.19
C VAL A 11 -28.06 -18.39 25.48
N GLY A 12 -28.85 -17.31 25.44
CA GLY A 12 -28.39 -16.01 24.97
C GLY A 12 -27.55 -15.30 26.03
N LEU A 13 -26.61 -14.47 25.58
CA LEU A 13 -25.90 -13.54 26.43
C LEU A 13 -26.08 -12.13 25.89
N PHE A 14 -27.15 -11.47 26.35
CA PHE A 14 -27.34 -10.03 26.25
C PHE A 14 -26.37 -9.36 27.23
N PHE A 15 -25.35 -8.66 26.72
CA PHE A 15 -24.60 -7.70 27.52
C PHE A 15 -25.32 -6.35 27.47
N LEU A 16 -26.06 -6.04 28.54
CA LEU A 16 -26.50 -4.68 28.84
C LEU A 16 -25.37 -3.98 29.59
N LEU A 17 -24.70 -3.03 28.94
CA LEU A 17 -23.82 -2.08 29.63
C LEU A 17 -24.68 -0.91 30.14
N ALA A 18 -25.08 -1.00 31.40
CA ALA A 18 -25.51 0.15 32.18
C ALA A 18 -24.26 0.86 32.73
N GLY A 19 -23.87 1.95 32.08
CA GLY A 19 -22.84 2.87 32.58
C GLY A 19 -23.48 4.20 32.92
N CYS A 20 -23.82 4.40 34.20
CA CYS A 20 -24.14 5.70 34.77
C CYS A 20 -22.96 6.11 35.65
N GLY A 21 -22.33 7.22 35.33
CA GLY A 21 -21.29 7.84 36.14
C GLY A 21 -21.27 9.32 35.87
N SER A 22 -21.83 10.11 36.79
CA SER A 22 -21.70 11.57 36.82
C SER A 22 -20.58 11.94 37.80
N ALA A 23 -19.64 12.78 37.37
CA ALA A 23 -18.82 13.58 38.29
C ALA A 23 -18.36 14.86 37.58
N ASP A 24 -18.64 15.99 38.23
CA ASP A 24 -18.32 17.35 37.85
C ASP A 24 -16.82 17.70 38.02
N SER A 25 -16.37 18.57 37.12
CA SER A 25 -15.34 19.62 37.28
C SER A 25 -13.85 19.29 37.54
N ASN A 26 -13.07 19.66 36.51
CA ASN A 26 -11.80 20.38 36.53
C ASN A 26 -10.50 19.67 36.95
N THR A 27 -9.42 20.18 36.36
CA THR A 27 -7.99 20.02 36.66
C THR A 27 -7.29 18.72 36.21
N GLY A 28 -6.45 18.89 35.19
CA GLY A 28 -5.09 18.34 35.25
C GLY A 28 -4.81 17.13 34.37
N SER A 29 -4.21 17.40 33.21
CA SER A 29 -3.03 16.68 32.69
C SER A 29 -2.91 15.19 33.01
N VAL A 30 -3.31 14.34 32.07
CA VAL A 30 -2.46 13.46 31.23
C VAL A 30 -3.40 12.41 30.63
N ASP A 31 -3.73 12.53 29.34
CA ASP A 31 -4.71 11.65 28.72
C ASP A 31 -4.01 10.62 27.81
N SER A 32 -4.09 9.37 28.25
CA SER A 32 -4.42 8.17 27.48
C SER A 32 -3.52 7.76 26.29
N ILE A 33 -2.75 6.69 26.51
CA ILE A 33 -2.31 5.78 25.45
C ILE A 33 -3.53 4.91 25.09
N ASP A 34 -4.23 5.32 24.03
CA ASP A 34 -5.27 4.53 23.37
C ASP A 34 -4.63 3.59 22.33
N ALA A 35 -4.58 2.30 22.65
CA ALA A 35 -4.17 1.24 21.74
C ALA A 35 -5.34 0.87 20.80
N GLY A 36 -5.66 1.78 19.88
CA GLY A 36 -6.79 1.61 18.95
C GLY A 36 -6.72 2.45 17.68
N GLN A 37 -5.66 3.23 17.47
CA GLN A 37 -5.55 4.08 16.30
C GLN A 37 -4.92 3.32 15.13
N THR A 38 -5.76 2.62 14.36
CA THR A 38 -5.44 2.40 12.95
C THR A 38 -5.33 3.78 12.31
N VAL A 39 -4.09 4.20 12.06
CA VAL A 39 -3.78 5.41 11.33
C VAL A 39 -4.27 5.17 9.90
N LYS A 40 -5.54 5.49 9.63
CA LYS A 40 -5.93 5.91 8.29
C LYS A 40 -5.18 7.21 8.05
N THR A 41 -4.03 7.11 7.39
CA THR A 41 -3.34 8.25 6.80
C THR A 41 -4.26 8.83 5.73
N SER A 42 -5.21 9.65 6.16
CA SER A 42 -5.87 10.61 5.30
C SER A 42 -4.90 11.77 5.18
N SER A 43 -4.00 11.69 4.20
CA SER A 43 -3.00 12.71 3.89
C SER A 43 -3.69 13.98 3.37
N THR A 44 -4.17 14.82 4.29
CA THR A 44 -4.53 16.21 4.01
C THR A 44 -3.28 17.09 4.06
N LYS A 45 -2.42 16.87 3.08
CA LYS A 45 -1.46 17.82 2.49
C LYS A 45 -1.31 17.35 1.06
N THR A 46 -1.46 18.23 0.08
CA THR A 46 -1.07 17.91 -1.30
C THR A 46 0.44 17.79 -1.33
N GLU A 47 0.97 16.65 -0.87
CA GLU A 47 2.36 16.27 -1.10
C GLU A 47 2.52 16.13 -2.62
N ARG A 48 3.58 16.72 -3.18
CA ARG A 48 3.79 16.64 -4.62
C ARG A 48 4.10 15.19 -4.97
N GLN A 49 3.82 14.79 -6.21
CA GLN A 49 4.01 13.42 -6.65
C GLN A 49 5.11 13.41 -7.69
N SER A 50 5.81 12.28 -7.78
CA SER A 50 6.82 12.06 -8.82
C SER A 50 6.25 11.05 -9.81
N ILE A 51 6.22 11.42 -11.08
CA ILE A 51 5.64 10.64 -12.17
C ILE A 51 6.75 10.24 -13.13
N PHE A 52 6.87 8.95 -13.37
CA PHE A 52 7.87 8.38 -14.25
C PHE A 52 7.24 7.45 -15.27
N VAL A 53 7.94 7.23 -16.37
CA VAL A 53 7.61 6.19 -17.35
C VAL A 53 8.82 5.27 -17.50
N GLY A 54 8.59 3.96 -17.44
CA GLY A 54 9.60 2.94 -17.68
C GLY A 54 9.07 1.81 -18.54
N THR A 55 9.98 1.00 -19.06
CA THR A 55 9.67 -0.21 -19.81
C THR A 55 9.82 -1.43 -18.90
N ILE A 56 8.83 -2.33 -18.87
CA ILE A 56 8.90 -3.56 -18.07
C ILE A 56 9.99 -4.47 -18.64
N GLU A 57 11.01 -4.78 -17.83
CA GLU A 57 12.02 -5.78 -18.14
C GLU A 57 11.64 -7.16 -17.59
N SER A 58 11.12 -7.21 -16.35
CA SER A 58 10.68 -8.46 -15.73
C SER A 58 9.50 -8.26 -14.78
N ILE A 59 8.70 -9.32 -14.65
CA ILE A 59 7.57 -9.40 -13.73
C ILE A 59 7.77 -10.67 -12.89
N THR A 60 7.81 -10.52 -11.57
CA THR A 60 7.98 -11.63 -10.63
C THR A 60 6.89 -11.57 -9.57
N GLN A 61 6.17 -12.66 -9.35
CA GLN A 61 5.25 -12.78 -8.23
C GLN A 61 6.03 -13.18 -6.97
N VAL A 62 5.85 -12.45 -5.87
CA VAL A 62 6.58 -12.72 -4.63
C VAL A 62 5.80 -13.76 -3.81
N GLU A 63 6.28 -15.00 -3.77
CA GLU A 63 5.57 -16.11 -3.08
C GLU A 63 5.38 -15.88 -1.57
N ALA A 64 6.30 -15.15 -0.93
CA ALA A 64 6.24 -14.86 0.50
C ALA A 64 5.21 -13.80 0.88
N GLU A 65 4.74 -13.02 -0.11
CA GLU A 65 3.78 -11.95 0.04
C GLU A 65 2.71 -12.16 -1.03
N GLU A 66 1.76 -13.07 -0.75
CA GLU A 66 0.60 -13.27 -1.60
C GLU A 66 -0.05 -11.89 -1.82
N GLU A 67 -0.07 -11.43 -3.08
CA GLU A 67 -0.53 -10.10 -3.57
C GLU A 67 0.55 -9.04 -3.90
N THR A 68 1.84 -9.30 -3.66
CA THR A 68 2.93 -8.42 -4.12
C THR A 68 3.48 -8.87 -5.48
N LEU A 69 3.49 -7.95 -6.43
CA LEU A 69 4.12 -8.08 -7.74
C LEU A 69 5.39 -7.23 -7.78
N GLN A 70 6.51 -7.86 -8.14
CA GLN A 70 7.76 -7.18 -8.37
C GLN A 70 7.93 -6.87 -9.87
N LEU A 71 7.99 -5.59 -10.19
CA LEU A 71 8.19 -5.07 -11.54
C LEU A 71 9.58 -4.46 -11.65
N LYS A 72 10.45 -5.04 -12.47
CA LYS A 72 11.72 -4.37 -12.83
C LYS A 72 11.49 -3.53 -14.07
N LEU A 73 11.75 -2.23 -13.96
CA LEU A 73 11.56 -1.26 -15.03
C LEU A 73 12.92 -0.70 -15.46
N VAL A 74 13.13 -0.62 -16.78
CA VAL A 74 14.32 -0.01 -17.41
C VAL A 74 13.91 1.17 -18.29
N ASP A 75 14.88 1.89 -18.84
CA ASP A 75 14.66 3.10 -19.64
C ASP A 75 13.75 4.12 -18.95
N VAL A 76 13.96 4.31 -17.64
CA VAL A 76 13.09 5.13 -16.79
C VAL A 76 13.32 6.61 -17.08
N MET A 77 12.25 7.33 -17.40
CA MET A 77 12.24 8.76 -17.69
C MET A 77 11.28 9.49 -16.76
N ALA A 78 11.70 10.65 -16.23
CA ALA A 78 10.85 11.52 -15.45
C ALA A 78 9.87 12.31 -16.33
N LYS A 79 8.58 12.29 -15.97
CA LYS A 79 7.57 13.25 -16.45
C LYS A 79 7.42 14.41 -15.46
N GLU A 80 7.39 14.09 -14.17
CA GLU A 80 7.36 15.04 -13.06
C GLU A 80 8.26 14.50 -11.94
N ASP A 81 9.23 15.28 -11.48
CA ASP A 81 10.20 14.83 -10.48
C ASP A 81 10.67 16.02 -9.62
N PRO A 82 9.82 16.49 -8.69
CA PRO A 82 10.11 17.65 -7.85
C PRO A 82 11.35 17.45 -6.96
N ALA A 83 11.68 16.20 -6.62
CA ALA A 83 12.83 15.86 -5.78
C ALA A 83 14.09 15.46 -6.58
N ASN A 84 14.03 15.50 -7.91
CA ASN A 84 15.13 15.14 -8.82
C ASN A 84 15.72 13.73 -8.58
N MET A 85 14.87 12.79 -8.16
CA MET A 85 15.26 11.42 -7.81
C MET A 85 15.45 10.50 -9.03
N GLY A 86 14.94 10.90 -10.20
CA GLY A 86 15.01 10.12 -11.45
C GLY A 86 16.44 9.82 -11.91
N THR A 87 17.41 10.59 -11.42
CA THR A 87 18.84 10.30 -11.57
C THR A 87 19.24 8.94 -10.99
N SER A 88 18.57 8.48 -9.93
CA SER A 88 18.79 7.16 -9.32
C SER A 88 18.35 6.00 -10.21
N PHE A 89 17.48 6.26 -11.19
CA PHE A 89 16.91 5.22 -12.06
C PHE A 89 17.55 5.19 -13.45
N SER A 90 18.35 6.21 -13.80
CA SER A 90 18.74 6.47 -15.19
C SER A 90 19.65 5.41 -15.81
N ASN A 91 20.43 4.68 -15.01
CA ASN A 91 21.39 3.68 -15.52
C ASN A 91 20.87 2.24 -15.43
N ASP A 92 20.30 1.89 -14.27
CA ASP A 92 19.98 0.49 -13.93
C ASP A 92 18.47 0.24 -13.85
N GLY A 93 17.66 1.29 -13.97
CA GLY A 93 16.22 1.23 -13.80
C GLY A 93 15.79 1.28 -12.33
N VAL A 94 14.63 0.72 -12.04
CA VAL A 94 14.03 0.65 -10.71
C VAL A 94 13.25 -0.65 -10.54
N ILE A 95 13.19 -1.19 -9.33
CA ILE A 95 12.32 -2.31 -8.98
C ILE A 95 11.16 -1.77 -8.15
N LEU A 96 9.93 -2.00 -8.59
CA LEU A 96 8.71 -1.67 -7.85
C LEU A 96 8.16 -2.94 -7.21
N ASN A 97 8.02 -2.95 -5.88
CA ASN A 97 7.32 -3.99 -5.16
C ASN A 97 5.89 -3.49 -4.91
N ALA A 98 5.01 -3.68 -5.89
CA ALA A 98 3.66 -3.14 -5.89
C ALA A 98 2.65 -4.21 -5.48
N THR A 99 1.73 -3.87 -4.57
CA THR A 99 0.55 -4.69 -4.30
C THR A 99 -0.46 -4.54 -5.44
N ALA A 100 -1.33 -5.54 -5.63
CA ALA A 100 -2.34 -5.52 -6.68
C ALA A 100 -3.23 -4.25 -6.66
N GLU A 101 -3.51 -3.69 -5.48
CA GLU A 101 -4.29 -2.45 -5.31
C GLU A 101 -3.62 -1.19 -5.88
N LYS A 102 -2.29 -1.21 -6.07
CA LYS A 102 -1.54 -0.08 -6.65
C LYS A 102 -1.44 -0.16 -8.16
N ILE A 103 -1.87 -1.28 -8.76
CA ILE A 103 -1.81 -1.52 -10.19
C ILE A 103 -3.21 -1.25 -10.76
N SER A 104 -3.38 -0.12 -11.44
CA SER A 104 -4.68 0.30 -12.01
C SER A 104 -5.07 -0.46 -13.28
N VAL A 105 -4.30 -1.47 -13.67
CA VAL A 105 -4.56 -2.36 -14.80
C VAL A 105 -4.65 -3.79 -14.31
N ASP A 106 -5.34 -4.66 -15.05
CA ASP A 106 -5.31 -6.08 -14.74
C ASP A 106 -3.86 -6.58 -14.84
N ILE A 107 -3.37 -7.25 -13.79
CA ILE A 107 -2.02 -7.81 -13.74
C ILE A 107 -1.75 -8.74 -14.94
N ASN A 108 -2.78 -9.43 -15.43
CA ASN A 108 -2.68 -10.31 -16.60
C ASN A 108 -2.49 -9.55 -17.93
N GLU A 109 -2.77 -8.24 -17.95
CA GLU A 109 -2.54 -7.39 -19.12
C GLU A 109 -1.10 -6.87 -19.18
N LEU A 110 -0.36 -6.87 -18.06
CA LEU A 110 1.03 -6.43 -18.01
C LEU A 110 1.96 -7.45 -18.67
N LYS A 111 2.83 -6.97 -19.56
CA LYS A 111 3.81 -7.80 -20.28
C LYS A 111 5.18 -7.17 -20.30
N ILE A 112 6.20 -8.02 -20.40
CA ILE A 112 7.57 -7.58 -20.67
C ILE A 112 7.59 -6.78 -21.97
N GLY A 113 8.24 -5.62 -21.95
CA GLY A 113 8.30 -4.66 -23.05
C GLY A 113 7.23 -3.59 -23.01
N ASP A 114 6.21 -3.70 -22.17
CA ASP A 114 5.20 -2.65 -22.03
C ASP A 114 5.80 -1.40 -21.38
N LYS A 115 5.34 -0.24 -21.84
CA LYS A 115 5.60 1.02 -21.15
C LYS A 115 4.55 1.22 -20.07
N VAL A 116 5.00 1.45 -18.85
CA VAL A 116 4.14 1.78 -17.71
C VAL A 116 4.48 3.17 -17.20
N GLN A 117 3.45 3.89 -16.78
CA GLN A 117 3.58 5.07 -15.94
C GLN A 117 3.45 4.63 -14.49
N PHE A 118 4.34 5.12 -13.64
CA PHE A 118 4.24 4.90 -12.21
C PHE A 118 4.36 6.22 -11.46
N THR A 119 3.57 6.33 -10.39
CA THR A 119 3.46 7.53 -9.57
C THR A 119 3.92 7.18 -8.16
N LEU A 120 4.86 7.98 -7.64
CA LEU A 120 5.43 7.84 -6.31
C LEU A 120 5.09 9.07 -5.47
N VAL A 121 5.16 8.90 -4.14
CA VAL A 121 5.18 10.05 -3.21
C VAL A 121 6.39 10.96 -3.47
N GLU A 122 6.37 12.19 -2.96
CA GLU A 122 7.40 13.22 -3.26
C GLU A 122 8.84 12.75 -2.97
N MET A 123 9.01 12.00 -1.88
CA MET A 123 10.29 11.43 -1.46
C MET A 123 10.06 9.98 -1.04
N PRO A 124 10.03 9.03 -1.99
CA PRO A 124 9.80 7.64 -1.69
C PRO A 124 11.00 7.08 -0.93
N ILE A 125 10.73 6.18 0.02
CA ILE A 125 11.79 5.35 0.57
C ILE A 125 12.27 4.39 -0.53
N MET A 126 13.59 4.23 -0.62
CA MET A 126 14.25 3.37 -1.62
C MET A 126 15.42 2.63 -0.97
N THR A 127 15.75 1.46 -1.49
CA THR A 127 16.97 0.74 -1.09
C THR A 127 18.22 1.38 -1.72
N MET A 128 19.37 1.14 -1.09
CA MET A 128 20.69 1.52 -1.64
C MET A 128 21.25 0.47 -2.62
N SER A 129 20.39 -0.34 -3.23
CA SER A 129 20.79 -1.38 -4.20
C SER A 129 20.85 -0.83 -5.62
N ILE A 130 21.37 -1.65 -6.55
CA ILE A 130 21.43 -1.34 -7.99
C ILE A 130 20.73 -2.47 -8.77
N PRO A 131 19.57 -2.24 -9.39
CA PRO A 131 18.77 -1.01 -9.28
C PRO A 131 18.18 -0.80 -7.86
N PRO A 132 17.81 0.44 -7.50
CA PRO A 132 17.08 0.71 -6.27
C PRO A 132 15.70 0.04 -6.30
N GLN A 133 15.19 -0.36 -5.14
CA GLN A 133 13.86 -0.92 -4.97
C GLN A 133 12.96 0.06 -4.23
N VAL A 134 11.69 0.13 -4.66
CA VAL A 134 10.64 0.96 -4.10
C VAL A 134 9.56 0.04 -3.49
N PRO A 135 9.27 0.14 -2.19
CA PRO A 135 8.20 -0.63 -1.55
C PRO A 135 6.82 -0.05 -1.86
N GLY A 136 5.77 -0.88 -1.70
CA GLY A 136 4.39 -0.54 -2.06
C GLY A 136 3.84 0.73 -1.41
N ASP A 137 4.24 1.04 -0.18
CA ASP A 137 3.82 2.25 0.53
C ASP A 137 4.27 3.56 -0.14
N SER A 138 5.38 3.51 -0.86
CA SER A 138 5.90 4.64 -1.65
C SER A 138 5.21 4.76 -3.00
N ILE A 139 4.46 3.75 -3.43
CA ILE A 139 3.81 3.66 -4.73
C ILE A 139 2.36 4.13 -4.59
N ILE A 140 1.98 5.08 -5.45
CA ILE A 140 0.63 5.63 -5.52
C ILE A 140 -0.17 4.89 -6.60
N ASP A 141 0.41 4.74 -7.79
CA ASP A 141 -0.23 4.11 -8.95
C ASP A 141 0.80 3.52 -9.91
N VAL A 142 0.44 2.41 -10.57
CA VAL A 142 1.10 1.85 -11.74
C VAL A 142 0.05 1.57 -12.81
N SER A 143 0.22 2.15 -13.99
CA SER A 143 -0.72 2.04 -15.10
C SER A 143 -0.01 1.91 -16.45
N LEU A 144 -0.67 1.32 -17.44
CA LEU A 144 -0.13 1.25 -18.80
C LEU A 144 -0.03 2.64 -19.42
N ASN A 145 1.15 2.98 -19.96
CA ASN A 145 1.39 4.22 -20.68
C ASN A 145 1.17 3.97 -22.18
N LYS A 146 -0.07 4.16 -22.63
CA LYS A 146 -0.50 4.06 -24.04
C LYS A 146 -0.03 5.24 -24.89
#